data_AF-H8FYA1-F1
#
_entry.id   AF-H8FYA1-F1
#
_cell.length_a   1.000
_cell.length_b   1.000
_cell.length_c   1.000
_cell.angle_alpha   90.00
_cell.angle_beta   90.00
_cell.angle_gamma   90.00
#
_symmetry.space_group_name_H-M   'P 1'
#
loop_
_entity.id
_entity.type
_entity.pdbx_description
1 polymer ?
#
loop_
_entity_poly.entity_id
_entity_poly.type
_entity_poly.pdbx_seq_one_letter_code
_entity_poly.pdbx_strand_id
1 'polypeptide(L)'
;MPHVYLSNEEIDAILRVSPGLDLSKSVADDLVRRLFKALAEPSERELAIVSIAREQHHVDGEVEIDDPADGIATISEGDGNGAYVLAWVWADFSGTELNKEGDDRCSECGASLEDGEGYDGKCGNCADREENEDE
;
A
#
# COMPACT_ATOMS: atom_id res chain seq x y z
N MET A 1 -22.50 -17.62 1.45
CA MET A 1 -21.48 -17.15 2.43
C MET A 1 -21.85 -17.69 3.80
N PRO A 2 -20.97 -18.42 4.51
CA PRO A 2 -21.25 -18.76 5.89
C PRO A 2 -21.22 -17.49 6.72
N HIS A 3 -22.31 -17.20 7.43
CA HIS A 3 -22.31 -16.15 8.44
C HIS A 3 -21.49 -16.65 9.63
N VAL A 4 -20.24 -16.21 9.73
CA VAL A 4 -19.46 -16.39 10.96
C VAL A 4 -19.99 -15.38 11.97
N TYR A 5 -20.68 -15.88 12.99
CA TYR A 5 -21.04 -15.12 14.18
C TYR A 5 -20.07 -15.52 15.28
N LEU A 6 -19.36 -14.54 15.82
CA LEU A 6 -18.58 -14.74 17.03
C LEU A 6 -19.54 -14.97 18.19
N SER A 7 -19.22 -15.94 19.02
CA SER A 7 -19.87 -16.08 20.32
C SER A 7 -19.55 -14.88 21.21
N ASN A 8 -20.42 -14.62 22.19
CA ASN A 8 -20.17 -13.56 23.17
C ASN A 8 -18.86 -13.79 23.95
N GLU A 9 -18.40 -15.04 24.09
CA GLU A 9 -17.12 -15.36 24.74
C GLU A 9 -15.91 -14.93 23.90
N GLU A 10 -15.98 -15.07 22.57
CA GLU A 10 -14.91 -14.65 21.65
C GLU A 10 -14.79 -13.12 21.58
N ILE A 11 -15.93 -12.41 21.59
CA ILE A 11 -15.96 -10.94 21.64
C ILE A 11 -15.34 -10.44 22.96
N ASP A 12 -15.72 -11.05 24.09
CA ASP A 12 -15.16 -10.71 25.41
C ASP A 12 -13.65 -10.98 25.49
N ALA A 13 -13.16 -12.03 24.83
CA ALA A 13 -11.72 -12.33 24.79
C ALA A 13 -10.93 -11.24 24.06
N ILE A 14 -11.44 -10.70 22.95
CA ILE A 14 -10.81 -9.63 22.16
C ILE A 14 -10.78 -8.32 22.94
N LEU A 15 -11.89 -7.95 23.58
CA LEU A 15 -11.98 -6.73 24.39
C LEU A 15 -11.05 -6.75 25.61
N ARG A 16 -10.73 -7.94 26.15
CA ARG A 16 -9.77 -8.09 27.26
C ARG A 16 -8.32 -7.79 26.88
N VAL A 17 -7.93 -7.95 25.61
CA VAL A 17 -6.56 -7.70 25.14
C VAL A 17 -6.31 -6.20 24.89
N SER A 18 -7.36 -5.37 24.86
CA SER A 18 -7.27 -3.92 24.67
C SER A 18 -8.21 -3.19 25.65
N PRO A 19 -7.85 -3.11 26.94
CA PRO A 19 -8.73 -2.65 28.04
C PRO A 19 -9.11 -1.15 28.01
N GLY A 20 -8.96 -0.46 26.88
CA GLY A 20 -9.34 0.95 26.68
C GLY A 20 -10.08 1.24 25.37
N LEU A 21 -10.44 0.21 24.60
CA LEU A 21 -11.18 0.37 23.34
C LEU A 21 -12.69 0.39 23.64
N ASP A 22 -13.25 1.58 23.88
CA ASP A 22 -14.71 1.77 24.02
C ASP A 22 -15.37 1.76 22.64
N LEU A 23 -15.54 0.55 22.10
CA LEU A 23 -16.21 0.33 20.83
C LEU A 23 -17.63 -0.16 21.09
N SER A 24 -18.60 0.50 20.44
CA SER A 24 -19.94 -0.08 20.34
C SER A 24 -19.85 -1.48 19.71
N LYS A 25 -20.74 -2.40 20.13
CA LYS A 25 -20.75 -3.79 19.64
C LYS A 25 -20.71 -3.89 18.11
N SER A 26 -21.34 -2.97 17.39
CA SER A 26 -21.33 -2.95 15.93
C SER A 26 -19.97 -2.62 15.32
N VAL A 27 -19.15 -1.80 15.99
CA VAL A 27 -17.79 -1.48 15.52
C VAL A 27 -16.83 -2.62 15.85
N ALA A 28 -17.00 -3.26 17.01
CA ALA A 28 -16.25 -4.47 17.34
C ALA A 28 -16.54 -5.61 16.34
N ASP A 29 -17.81 -5.84 16.01
CA ASP A 29 -18.21 -6.86 15.02
C ASP A 29 -17.61 -6.59 13.63
N ASP A 30 -17.61 -5.33 13.17
CA ASP A 30 -17.03 -4.97 11.88
C ASP A 30 -15.50 -5.13 11.87
N LEU A 31 -14.81 -4.69 12.93
CA LEU A 31 -13.36 -4.85 13.06
C LEU A 31 -12.96 -6.31 13.09
N VAL A 32 -13.68 -7.16 13.83
CA VAL A 32 -13.34 -8.58 13.88
C VAL A 32 -13.65 -9.26 12.55
N ARG A 33 -14.72 -8.89 11.84
CA ARG A 33 -14.96 -9.37 10.46
C ARG A 33 -13.83 -8.99 9.52
N ARG A 34 -13.33 -7.75 9.58
CA ARG A 34 -12.21 -7.29 8.76
C ARG A 34 -10.91 -8.01 9.13
N LEU A 35 -10.67 -8.22 10.42
CA LEU A 35 -9.49 -8.93 10.91
C LEU A 35 -9.51 -10.40 10.48
N PHE A 36 -10.65 -11.10 10.64
CA PHE A 36 -10.80 -12.46 10.15
C PHE A 36 -10.68 -12.54 8.63
N LYS A 37 -11.23 -11.58 7.88
CA LYS A 37 -11.04 -11.53 6.43
C LYS A 37 -9.56 -11.31 6.06
N ALA A 38 -8.85 -10.47 6.80
CA ALA A 38 -7.42 -10.21 6.59
C ALA A 38 -6.52 -11.39 6.97
N LEU A 39 -6.97 -12.24 7.88
CA LEU A 39 -6.25 -13.43 8.34
C LEU A 39 -6.72 -14.72 7.66
N ALA A 40 -7.78 -14.66 6.85
CA ALA A 40 -8.30 -15.81 6.13
C ALA A 40 -7.54 -15.99 4.83
N GLU A 41 -7.16 -17.24 4.55
CA GLU A 41 -6.67 -17.63 3.23
C GLU A 41 -7.74 -17.32 2.16
N PRO A 42 -7.35 -16.80 1.00
CA PRO A 42 -8.28 -16.52 -0.07
C PRO A 42 -8.98 -17.80 -0.53
N SER A 43 -10.28 -17.72 -0.76
CA SER A 43 -11.07 -18.85 -1.24
C SER A 43 -10.70 -19.23 -2.68
N GLU A 44 -10.96 -20.48 -3.06
CA GLU A 44 -10.77 -20.94 -4.45
C GLU A 44 -11.51 -20.08 -5.48
N ARG A 45 -12.68 -19.53 -5.11
CA ARG A 45 -13.44 -18.61 -5.96
C ARG A 45 -12.71 -17.28 -6.14
N GLU A 46 -12.19 -16.71 -5.07
CA GLU A 46 -11.45 -15.44 -5.13
C GLU A 46 -10.19 -15.58 -5.99
N LEU A 47 -9.45 -16.69 -5.82
CA LEU A 47 -8.31 -17.03 -6.67
C LEU A 47 -8.70 -17.16 -8.15
N ALA A 48 -9.82 -17.82 -8.44
CA ALA A 48 -10.30 -17.95 -9.82
C ALA A 48 -10.70 -16.61 -10.45
N ILE A 49 -11.35 -15.73 -9.69
CA ILE A 49 -11.72 -14.37 -10.14
C ILE A 49 -10.46 -13.57 -10.48
N VAL A 50 -9.46 -13.58 -9.58
CA VAL A 50 -8.18 -12.89 -9.81
C VAL A 50 -7.45 -13.47 -11.03
N SER A 51 -7.44 -14.79 -11.21
CA SER A 51 -6.85 -15.43 -12.40
C SER A 51 -7.50 -14.95 -13.69
N ILE A 52 -8.83 -14.92 -13.74
CA ILE A 52 -9.58 -14.43 -14.92
C ILE A 52 -9.25 -12.96 -15.18
N ALA A 53 -9.21 -12.12 -14.15
CA ALA A 53 -8.88 -10.71 -14.31
C ALA A 53 -7.44 -10.51 -14.79
N ARG A 54 -6.48 -11.30 -14.29
CA ARG A 54 -5.09 -11.30 -14.76
C ARG A 54 -5.00 -11.66 -16.23
N GLU A 55 -5.67 -12.72 -16.65
CA GLU A 55 -5.70 -13.13 -18.07
C GLU A 55 -6.31 -12.07 -19.00
N GLN A 56 -7.30 -11.30 -18.52
CA GLN A 56 -8.02 -10.33 -19.34
C GLN A 56 -7.40 -8.92 -19.34
N HIS A 57 -6.74 -8.51 -18.25
CA HIS A 57 -6.40 -7.11 -18.01
C HIS A 57 -4.98 -6.85 -17.51
N HIS A 58 -4.21 -7.87 -17.09
CA HIS A 58 -2.84 -7.64 -16.63
C HIS A 58 -1.95 -7.24 -17.81
N VAL A 59 -1.16 -6.18 -17.61
CA VAL A 59 -0.11 -5.74 -18.53
C VAL A 59 1.13 -5.43 -17.68
N ASP A 60 2.19 -6.22 -17.85
CA ASP A 60 3.41 -6.12 -17.04
C ASP A 60 3.99 -4.70 -17.10
N GLY A 61 4.21 -4.10 -15.92
CA GLY A 61 4.69 -2.73 -15.77
C GLY A 61 3.66 -1.62 -16.08
N GLU A 62 2.42 -1.95 -16.41
CA GLU A 62 1.36 -0.95 -16.69
C GLU A 62 0.12 -1.15 -15.82
N VAL A 63 -0.42 -2.37 -15.75
CA VAL A 63 -1.62 -2.72 -14.97
C VAL A 63 -1.37 -4.04 -14.24
N GLU A 64 -1.29 -3.97 -12.92
CA GLU A 64 -1.05 -5.12 -12.05
C GLU A 64 -2.28 -5.41 -11.19
N ILE A 65 -2.81 -6.63 -11.29
CA ILE A 65 -3.92 -7.08 -10.45
C ILE A 65 -3.38 -7.50 -9.09
N ASP A 66 -3.91 -6.89 -8.04
CA ASP A 66 -3.53 -7.10 -6.64
C ASP A 66 -3.57 -8.59 -6.26
N ASP A 67 -2.56 -9.06 -5.53
CA ASP A 67 -2.48 -10.47 -5.15
C ASP A 67 -3.26 -10.74 -3.87
N PRO A 68 -4.23 -11.67 -3.90
CA PRO A 68 -4.95 -12.10 -2.70
C PRO A 68 -4.06 -12.74 -1.62
N ALA A 69 -2.83 -13.14 -1.94
CA ALA A 69 -1.87 -13.68 -0.98
C ALA A 69 -1.14 -12.59 -0.19
N ASP A 70 -1.01 -11.37 -0.73
CA ASP A 70 -0.31 -10.25 -0.08
C ASP A 70 -1.24 -9.42 0.83
N GLY A 71 -2.53 -9.75 0.88
CA GLY A 71 -3.55 -9.10 1.69
C GLY A 71 -4.96 -9.36 1.17
N ILE A 72 -5.96 -8.65 1.69
CA ILE A 72 -7.34 -8.77 1.21
C ILE A 72 -7.40 -8.22 -0.23
N ALA A 73 -7.23 -9.07 -1.25
CA ALA A 73 -7.61 -8.70 -2.61
C ALA A 73 -9.07 -8.25 -2.56
N THR A 74 -9.28 -6.97 -2.84
CA THR A 74 -10.60 -6.38 -2.69
C THR A 74 -11.41 -6.75 -3.92
N ILE A 75 -12.11 -7.87 -3.81
CA ILE A 75 -13.08 -8.33 -4.81
C ILE A 75 -14.46 -7.77 -4.45
N SER A 76 -15.12 -7.17 -5.43
CA SER A 76 -16.50 -6.75 -5.36
C SER A 76 -17.29 -7.40 -6.48
N GLU A 77 -18.27 -8.26 -6.14
CA GLU A 77 -19.06 -9.02 -7.12
C GLU A 77 -19.98 -8.12 -7.98
N GLY A 78 -20.15 -6.83 -7.65
CA GLY A 78 -21.03 -5.93 -8.40
C GLY A 78 -22.47 -6.45 -8.54
N ASP A 79 -23.21 -5.91 -9.52
CA ASP A 79 -24.61 -6.29 -9.79
C ASP A 79 -24.77 -7.20 -11.04
N GLY A 80 -23.68 -7.50 -11.74
CA GLY A 80 -23.66 -8.21 -13.02
C GLY A 80 -23.06 -9.61 -12.95
N ASN A 81 -22.91 -10.27 -14.10
CA ASN A 81 -22.16 -11.53 -14.20
C ASN A 81 -20.66 -11.26 -14.38
N GLY A 82 -20.05 -10.71 -13.34
CA GLY A 82 -18.62 -10.38 -13.29
C GLY A 82 -18.26 -9.92 -11.89
N ALA A 83 -16.99 -9.56 -11.68
CA ALA A 83 -16.54 -8.97 -10.41
C ALA A 83 -15.47 -7.92 -10.70
N TYR A 84 -15.39 -6.91 -9.84
CA TYR A 84 -14.30 -5.96 -9.80
C TYR A 84 -13.20 -6.51 -8.90
N VAL A 85 -11.96 -6.33 -9.34
CA VAL A 85 -10.75 -6.60 -8.57
C VAL A 85 -9.98 -5.31 -8.35
N LEU A 86 -9.24 -5.22 -7.25
CA LEU A 86 -8.30 -4.13 -7.05
C LEU A 86 -7.12 -4.29 -8.02
N ALA A 87 -6.65 -3.18 -8.58
CA ALA A 87 -5.51 -3.16 -9.47
C ALA A 87 -4.67 -1.90 -9.24
N TRP A 88 -3.37 -2.03 -9.46
CA TRP A 88 -2.42 -0.94 -9.55
C TRP A 88 -2.23 -0.57 -11.01
N VAL A 89 -2.19 0.74 -11.28
CA VAL A 89 -1.88 1.26 -12.61
C VAL A 89 -0.62 2.10 -12.49
N TRP A 90 0.39 1.78 -13.29
CA TRP A 90 1.62 2.55 -13.31
C TRP A 90 1.37 3.93 -13.91
N ALA A 91 1.78 4.97 -13.20
CA ALA A 91 1.76 6.34 -13.66
C ALA A 91 3.20 6.82 -13.82
N ASP A 92 3.63 6.98 -15.07
CA ASP A 92 4.96 7.49 -15.37
C ASP A 92 5.06 8.99 -15.04
N PHE A 93 6.06 9.35 -14.24
CA PHE A 93 6.31 10.71 -13.82
C PHE A 93 7.45 11.38 -14.60
N SER A 94 8.16 10.66 -15.46
CA SER A 94 9.25 11.23 -16.26
C SER A 94 8.79 12.44 -17.07
N GLY A 95 9.51 13.56 -16.95
CA GLY A 95 9.18 14.81 -17.63
C GLY A 95 7.97 15.56 -17.09
N THR A 96 7.40 15.14 -15.95
CA THR A 96 6.33 15.85 -15.23
C THR A 96 6.87 16.57 -13.99
N GLU A 97 6.04 17.41 -13.35
CA GLU A 97 6.38 18.05 -12.06
C GLU A 97 6.49 17.04 -10.90
N LEU A 98 5.97 15.82 -11.08
CA LEU A 98 6.07 14.73 -10.11
C LEU A 98 7.30 13.86 -10.35
N ASN A 99 8.15 14.21 -11.33
CA ASN A 99 9.34 13.45 -11.65
C ASN A 99 10.23 13.32 -10.41
N LYS A 100 10.48 12.09 -9.99
CA LYS A 100 11.35 11.77 -8.84
C LYS A 100 12.80 11.62 -9.27
N GLU A 101 13.06 11.45 -10.56
CA GLU A 101 14.40 11.43 -11.14
C GLU A 101 14.85 12.88 -11.33
N GLY A 102 15.45 13.49 -10.31
CA GLY A 102 15.88 14.88 -10.45
C GLY A 102 16.36 15.65 -9.23
N ASP A 103 16.11 15.19 -8.00
CA ASP A 103 16.57 15.93 -6.80
C ASP A 103 18.00 15.56 -6.34
N ASP A 104 18.64 14.58 -6.98
CA ASP A 104 20.01 14.18 -6.62
C ASP A 104 21.06 15.04 -7.35
N ARG A 105 20.82 16.35 -7.51
CA ARG A 105 21.74 17.25 -8.20
C ARG A 105 22.05 18.47 -7.34
N CYS A 106 23.35 18.71 -7.16
CA CYS A 106 23.85 19.87 -6.44
C CYS A 106 23.33 21.16 -7.07
N SER A 107 22.66 21.98 -6.26
CA SER A 107 22.07 23.26 -6.64
C SER A 107 23.09 24.28 -7.15
N GLU A 108 24.38 24.13 -6.79
CA GLU A 108 25.45 25.03 -7.22
C GLU A 108 26.23 24.54 -8.45
N CYS A 109 26.54 23.25 -8.52
CA CYS A 109 27.46 22.73 -9.55
C CYS A 109 26.87 21.63 -10.43
N GLY A 110 25.66 21.15 -10.15
CA GLY A 110 24.99 20.09 -10.92
C GLY A 110 25.61 18.69 -10.75
N ALA A 111 26.56 18.51 -9.83
CA ALA A 111 27.10 17.19 -9.47
C ALA A 111 26.00 16.29 -8.88
N SER A 112 26.16 14.97 -8.98
CA SER A 112 25.25 14.03 -8.31
C SER A 112 25.32 14.22 -6.78
N LEU A 113 24.18 14.09 -6.09
CA LEU A 113 24.08 14.07 -4.61
C LEU A 113 24.02 12.63 -4.06
N GLU A 114 24.11 11.61 -4.92
CA GLU A 114 24.02 10.20 -4.54
C GLU A 114 25.20 9.73 -3.66
N ASP A 115 26.27 10.53 -3.52
CA ASP A 115 27.38 10.21 -2.62
C ASP A 115 27.02 10.37 -1.14
N GLY A 116 25.90 11.04 -0.83
CA GLY A 116 25.37 11.18 0.53
C GLY A 116 26.15 12.14 1.42
N GLU A 117 27.14 12.87 0.87
CA GLU A 117 27.99 13.82 1.60
C GLU A 117 27.46 15.27 1.49
N GLY A 118 26.31 15.47 0.84
CA GLY A 118 25.69 16.78 0.61
C GLY A 118 24.76 17.29 1.72
N TYR A 119 24.60 18.61 1.80
CA TYR A 119 23.69 19.30 2.73
C TYR A 119 22.90 20.40 2.00
N ASP A 120 21.62 20.58 2.36
CA ASP A 120 20.71 21.61 1.83
C ASP A 120 20.67 21.69 0.27
N GLY A 121 20.67 20.53 -0.39
CA GLY A 121 20.65 20.43 -1.85
C GLY A 121 21.99 20.73 -2.53
N LYS A 122 23.10 20.88 -1.80
CA LYS A 122 24.47 20.99 -2.33
C LYS A 122 25.23 19.68 -2.15
N CYS A 123 26.19 19.36 -3.03
CA CYS A 123 27.09 18.21 -2.84
C CYS A 123 28.16 18.54 -1.79
N GLY A 124 28.85 17.52 -1.24
CA GLY A 124 29.86 17.72 -0.19
C GLY A 124 30.92 18.77 -0.53
N ASN A 125 31.46 18.75 -1.75
CA ASN A 125 32.45 19.75 -2.18
C ASN A 125 31.92 21.20 -2.23
N CYS A 126 30.61 21.39 -2.41
CA CYS A 126 29.98 22.71 -2.42
C CYS A 126 29.58 23.14 -1.00
N ALA A 127 29.07 22.22 -0.19
CA ALA A 127 28.81 22.46 1.24
C ALA A 127 30.11 22.83 1.99
N ASP A 128 31.18 22.07 1.81
CA ASP A 128 32.49 22.33 2.41
C ASP A 128 33.07 23.68 1.99
N ARG A 129 32.81 24.12 0.76
CA ARG A 129 33.30 25.41 0.26
C ARG A 129 32.61 26.57 0.96
N GLU A 130 31.30 26.49 1.13
CA GLU A 130 30.50 27.50 1.80
C GLU A 130 30.95 27.66 3.27
N GLU A 131 31.17 26.56 3.99
CA GLU A 131 31.66 26.62 5.37
C GLU A 131 33.05 27.26 5.51
N ASN A 132 33.96 27.02 4.54
CA ASN A 132 35.32 27.59 4.58
C ASN A 132 35.38 29.08 4.18
N GLU A 133 34.35 29.62 3.51
CA GLU A 133 34.29 31.04 3.13
C GLU A 133 33.75 31.94 4.26
N ASP A 134 33.12 31.35 5.28
CA ASP A 134 32.55 32.03 6.45
C ASP A 134 33.51 32.11 7.68
N GLU A 135 34.75 31.62 7.57
CA GLU A 135 35.84 31.73 8.57
C GLU A 135 36.78 32.93 8.37
#